data_AF-U2EM46-F1
#
_entry.id   AF-U2EM46-F1
#
_cell.length_a   1.000
_cell.length_b   1.000
_cell.length_c   1.000
_cell.angle_alpha   90.00
_cell.angle_beta   90.00
_cell.angle_gamma   90.00
#
_symmetry.space_group_name_H-M   'P 1'
#
loop_
_entity.id
_entity.type
_entity.pdbx_description
1 polymer ?
#
loop_
_entity_poly.entity_id
_entity_poly.type
_entity_poly.pdbx_seq_one_letter_code
_entity_poly.pdbx_strand_id
1 'polypeptide(L)'
;MLDKPWRALCVDDEKEKAEEAAELLEAWDDDNPYGRIDATWETDFRHALTRLTQERFDLVVLDLHGSEDPRPESDPGLESQSGERLLQQLQDLHFVPVIFYSGFTAKLTHVQAPIVKVVTKGNGATELRQAAREIHETGIPRLLRHVEEYQRAYLWDTIYKQWADVREDLRSDHPYELAYLLSRRISSGLSKIAIKDYSGDPQATVVPIEYYIYPLDEPSVVSTGNIYSSGQNEIWLVVTPACDLARKKADRVLAIRCYPVDEFKQNKRAAFIAGNKGPRYKFLPGTFFIQDLIVDFQAIKQFEYEEFPLMEPICQLDQPFRESICLAFGNYYTRLGTPDLDDASKQLIAKRTGTEKTKKS
;
A
#
# COMPACT_ATOMS: atom_id res chain seq x y z
N MET A 1 -25.05 -0.99 -2.21
CA MET A 1 -24.36 0.17 -2.81
C MET A 1 -25.28 0.70 -3.88
N LEU A 2 -25.50 2.03 -3.94
CA LEU A 2 -26.13 2.60 -5.13
C LEU A 2 -25.14 2.43 -6.26
N ASP A 3 -25.53 1.72 -7.31
CA ASP A 3 -24.72 1.37 -8.48
C ASP A 3 -24.48 2.64 -9.32
N LYS A 4 -23.69 3.58 -8.78
CA LYS A 4 -23.39 4.84 -9.45
C LYS A 4 -22.45 4.57 -10.63
N PRO A 5 -22.74 5.13 -11.81
CA PRO A 5 -21.87 4.94 -12.96
C PRO A 5 -20.50 5.52 -12.68
N TRP A 6 -19.48 4.90 -13.28
CA TRP A 6 -18.14 5.44 -13.35
C TRP A 6 -18.10 6.60 -14.32
N ARG A 7 -17.49 7.71 -13.90
CA ARG A 7 -17.46 8.92 -14.71
C ARG A 7 -16.13 9.01 -15.44
N ALA A 8 -16.17 9.13 -16.76
CA ALA A 8 -14.99 9.34 -17.58
C ALA A 8 -15.01 10.72 -18.23
N LEU A 9 -13.84 11.32 -18.41
CA LEU A 9 -13.66 12.52 -19.22
C LEU A 9 -12.72 12.23 -20.38
N CYS A 10 -13.19 12.42 -21.61
CA CYS A 10 -12.40 12.29 -22.84
C CYS A 10 -11.99 13.69 -23.32
N VAL A 11 -10.69 13.94 -23.45
CA VAL A 11 -10.14 15.26 -23.76
C VAL A 11 -9.36 15.18 -25.07
N ASP A 12 -9.81 15.94 -26.07
CA ASP A 12 -9.20 16.00 -27.40
C ASP A 12 -9.63 17.32 -28.05
N ASP A 13 -8.70 18.07 -28.66
CA ASP A 13 -9.04 19.36 -29.27
C ASP A 13 -9.97 19.22 -30.48
N GLU A 14 -9.96 18.05 -31.11
CA GLU A 14 -10.90 17.67 -32.16
C GLU A 14 -12.16 17.02 -31.54
N LYS A 15 -13.26 17.77 -31.56
CA LYS A 15 -14.56 17.35 -31.03
C LYS A 15 -14.97 15.93 -31.43
N GLU A 16 -14.84 15.58 -32.71
CA GLU A 16 -15.24 14.27 -33.24
C GLU A 16 -14.46 13.13 -32.57
N LYS A 17 -13.16 13.34 -32.29
CA LYS A 17 -12.31 12.35 -31.62
C LYS A 17 -12.61 12.26 -30.13
N ALA A 18 -12.89 13.39 -29.48
CA ALA A 18 -13.28 13.43 -28.07
C ALA A 18 -14.60 12.67 -27.85
N GLU A 19 -15.59 12.92 -28.72
CA GLU A 19 -16.88 12.25 -28.75
C GLU A 19 -16.73 10.75 -29.03
N GLU A 20 -15.96 10.37 -30.06
CA GLU A 20 -15.70 8.96 -30.39
C GLU A 20 -15.11 8.22 -29.19
N ALA A 21 -14.10 8.77 -28.52
CA ALA A 21 -13.50 8.13 -27.35
C ALA A 21 -14.50 7.91 -26.20
N ALA A 22 -15.41 8.86 -25.98
CA ALA A 22 -16.47 8.73 -24.98
C ALA A 22 -17.47 7.62 -25.36
N GLU A 23 -17.94 7.61 -26.60
CA GLU A 23 -18.86 6.58 -27.12
C GLU A 23 -18.25 5.18 -27.03
N LEU A 24 -16.95 5.04 -27.32
CA LEU A 24 -16.24 3.76 -27.22
C LEU A 24 -16.23 3.19 -25.79
N LEU A 25 -16.15 4.05 -24.78
CA LEU A 25 -16.22 3.65 -23.36
C LEU A 25 -17.66 3.34 -22.93
N GLU A 26 -18.65 4.13 -23.34
CA GLU A 26 -20.05 3.90 -22.97
C GLU A 26 -20.63 2.65 -23.63
N ALA A 27 -20.21 2.34 -24.86
CA ALA A 27 -20.62 1.13 -25.57
C ALA A 27 -19.92 -0.15 -25.08
N TRP A 28 -19.22 -0.12 -23.93
CA TRP A 28 -18.61 -1.30 -23.33
C TRP A 28 -19.70 -2.21 -22.75
N ASP A 29 -19.74 -3.43 -23.28
CA ASP A 29 -20.70 -4.49 -22.96
C ASP A 29 -20.58 -5.07 -21.53
N ASP A 30 -21.37 -6.11 -21.26
CA ASP A 30 -21.59 -6.71 -19.94
C ASP A 30 -20.33 -7.28 -19.24
N ASP A 31 -19.20 -7.43 -19.94
CA ASP A 31 -17.91 -7.82 -19.32
C ASP A 31 -17.12 -6.62 -18.76
N ASN A 32 -17.68 -5.41 -18.82
CA ASN A 32 -17.06 -4.20 -18.28
C ASN A 32 -16.86 -4.31 -16.75
N PRO A 33 -15.61 -4.32 -16.24
CA PRO A 33 -15.36 -4.44 -14.82
C PRO A 33 -15.78 -3.18 -14.03
N TYR A 34 -15.95 -2.05 -14.73
CA TYR A 34 -16.55 -0.84 -14.17
C TYR A 34 -18.09 -0.91 -14.09
N GLY A 35 -18.75 -1.88 -14.73
CA GLY A 35 -20.21 -1.85 -14.89
C GLY A 35 -20.63 -0.72 -15.83
N ARG A 36 -21.47 0.23 -15.38
CA ARG A 36 -21.88 1.37 -16.22
C ARG A 36 -20.83 2.48 -16.19
N ILE A 37 -20.41 2.95 -17.37
CA ILE A 37 -19.60 4.17 -17.54
C ILE A 37 -20.51 5.28 -18.10
N ASP A 38 -20.34 6.49 -17.56
CA ASP A 38 -20.94 7.76 -17.99
C ASP A 38 -19.78 8.63 -18.48
N ALA A 39 -19.58 8.69 -19.80
CA ALA A 39 -18.44 9.35 -20.40
C ALA A 39 -18.85 10.70 -20.97
N THR A 40 -18.13 11.75 -20.58
CA THR A 40 -18.29 13.09 -21.16
C THR A 40 -17.01 13.49 -21.87
N TRP A 41 -17.08 14.50 -22.73
CA TRP A 41 -15.93 14.96 -23.49
C TRP A 41 -15.66 16.45 -23.27
N GLU A 42 -14.47 16.90 -23.65
CA GLU A 42 -14.02 18.30 -23.59
C GLU A 42 -12.99 18.59 -24.67
N THR A 43 -13.04 19.77 -25.29
CA THR A 43 -12.11 20.15 -26.37
C THR A 43 -11.07 21.19 -25.98
N ASP A 44 -11.24 21.88 -24.86
CA ASP A 44 -10.21 22.78 -24.31
C ASP A 44 -9.55 22.14 -23.09
N PHE A 45 -8.23 21.94 -23.15
CA PHE A 45 -7.47 21.30 -22.08
C PHE A 45 -7.50 22.09 -20.75
N ARG A 46 -7.65 23.42 -20.78
CA ARG A 46 -7.77 24.24 -19.55
C ARG A 46 -9.16 24.10 -18.94
N HIS A 47 -10.19 24.03 -19.78
CA HIS A 47 -11.54 23.73 -19.31
C HIS A 47 -11.62 22.30 -18.76
N ALA A 48 -10.95 21.34 -19.39
CA ALA A 48 -10.82 19.98 -18.88
C ALA A 48 -10.19 19.94 -17.48
N LEU A 49 -9.08 20.66 -17.25
CA LEU A 49 -8.49 20.79 -15.92
C LEU A 49 -9.48 21.38 -14.89
N THR A 50 -10.23 22.41 -15.29
CA THR A 50 -11.24 23.03 -14.42
C THR A 50 -12.30 22.02 -14.01
N ARG A 51 -12.79 21.21 -14.96
CA ARG A 51 -13.77 20.16 -14.68
C ARG A 51 -13.19 19.05 -13.81
N LEU A 52 -11.97 18.60 -14.11
CA LEU A 52 -11.27 17.54 -13.34
C LEU A 52 -10.96 17.93 -11.89
N THR A 53 -10.91 19.23 -11.58
CA THR A 53 -10.67 19.74 -10.22
C THR A 53 -11.95 20.09 -9.47
N GLN A 54 -13.08 20.26 -10.16
CA GLN A 54 -14.36 20.65 -9.55
C GLN A 54 -15.38 19.51 -9.51
N GLU A 55 -15.25 18.57 -10.43
CA GLU A 55 -16.14 17.42 -10.56
C GLU A 55 -15.39 16.12 -10.28
N ARG A 56 -16.15 15.10 -9.85
CA ARG A 56 -15.60 13.75 -9.66
C ARG A 56 -15.52 13.01 -11.00
N PHE A 57 -14.31 12.62 -11.38
CA PHE A 57 -14.05 11.67 -12.46
C PHE A 57 -13.26 10.48 -11.93
N ASP A 58 -13.53 9.30 -12.48
CA ASP A 58 -12.83 8.07 -12.11
C ASP A 58 -11.77 7.65 -13.13
N LEU A 59 -11.83 8.21 -14.35
CA LEU A 59 -10.93 7.92 -15.46
C LEU A 59 -10.85 9.13 -16.41
N VAL A 60 -9.66 9.40 -16.95
CA VAL A 60 -9.47 10.37 -18.03
C VAL A 60 -8.91 9.67 -19.26
N VAL A 61 -9.50 9.92 -20.42
CA VAL A 61 -8.91 9.61 -21.72
C VAL A 61 -8.41 10.90 -22.31
N LEU A 62 -7.13 10.95 -22.66
CA LEU A 62 -6.43 12.19 -22.95
C LEU A 62 -5.69 12.11 -24.27
N ASP A 63 -5.95 12.99 -25.22
CA ASP A 63 -5.03 13.16 -26.33
C ASP A 63 -3.74 13.86 -25.88
N LEU A 64 -2.65 13.53 -26.56
CA LEU A 64 -1.37 14.14 -26.33
C LEU A 64 -1.33 15.59 -26.83
N HIS A 65 -1.83 15.80 -28.05
CA HIS A 65 -1.63 17.02 -28.82
C HIS A 65 -2.88 17.91 -28.75
N GLY A 66 -2.69 19.22 -28.60
CA GLY A 66 -3.74 20.22 -28.73
C GLY A 66 -3.43 21.21 -29.85
N SER A 67 -4.43 21.97 -30.27
CA SER A 67 -4.36 22.92 -31.40
C SER A 67 -3.23 23.95 -31.36
N GLU A 68 -2.76 24.35 -30.17
CA GLU A 68 -1.65 25.30 -30.00
C GLU A 68 -0.28 24.61 -29.86
N ASP A 69 -0.24 23.28 -29.87
CA ASP A 69 0.99 22.55 -29.66
C ASP A 69 1.88 22.55 -30.92
N PRO A 70 3.20 22.61 -30.74
CA PRO A 70 4.13 22.42 -31.83
C PRO A 70 4.08 20.97 -32.32
N ARG A 71 4.27 20.77 -33.64
CA ARG A 71 4.18 19.45 -34.25
C ARG A 71 5.12 18.46 -33.53
N PRO A 72 4.67 17.26 -33.17
CA PRO A 72 5.47 16.32 -32.39
C PRO A 72 6.79 15.92 -33.07
N GLU A 73 6.89 16.03 -34.40
CA GLU A 73 8.05 15.59 -35.17
C GLU A 73 9.21 16.60 -35.20
N SER A 74 9.02 17.84 -34.72
CA SER A 74 10.00 18.93 -34.91
C SER A 74 11.12 18.99 -33.86
N ASP A 75 10.92 18.47 -32.65
CA ASP A 75 11.96 18.44 -31.60
C ASP A 75 11.66 17.32 -30.57
N PRO A 76 12.51 16.29 -30.43
CA PRO A 76 12.34 15.23 -29.43
C PRO A 76 12.67 15.69 -27.99
N GLY A 77 13.26 16.88 -27.80
CA GLY A 77 13.95 17.22 -26.57
C GLY A 77 13.22 18.12 -25.56
N LEU A 78 12.26 18.97 -25.96
CA LEU A 78 11.91 20.13 -25.12
C LEU A 78 10.49 20.71 -25.15
N GLU A 79 9.55 20.24 -25.99
CA GLU A 79 8.22 20.87 -26.06
C GLU A 79 7.13 19.99 -25.46
N SER A 80 6.78 20.28 -24.20
CA SER A 80 5.70 19.64 -23.46
C SER A 80 4.36 19.90 -24.15
N GLN A 81 3.70 18.83 -24.57
CA GLN A 81 2.41 18.87 -25.25
C GLN A 81 1.28 19.17 -24.25
N SER A 82 0.12 19.62 -24.73
CA SER A 82 -1.04 19.97 -23.91
C SER A 82 -1.49 18.81 -23.02
N GLY A 83 -1.46 17.57 -23.52
CA GLY A 83 -1.76 16.38 -22.73
C GLY A 83 -0.75 16.10 -21.62
N GLU A 84 0.55 16.25 -21.88
CA GLU A 84 1.58 16.08 -20.84
C GLU A 84 1.49 17.19 -19.78
N ARG A 85 1.24 18.43 -20.20
CA ARG A 85 0.99 19.55 -19.28
C ARG A 85 -0.22 19.28 -18.39
N LEU A 86 -1.32 18.77 -18.96
CA LEU A 86 -2.50 18.41 -18.19
C LEU A 86 -2.21 17.28 -17.20
N LEU A 87 -1.48 16.23 -17.60
CA LEU A 87 -1.07 15.17 -16.67
C LEU A 87 -0.22 15.73 -15.52
N GLN A 88 0.76 16.60 -15.81
CA GLN A 88 1.59 17.22 -14.77
C GLN A 88 0.73 18.04 -13.80
N GLN A 89 -0.23 18.82 -14.32
CA GLN A 89 -1.14 19.61 -13.47
C GLN A 89 -2.05 18.71 -12.62
N LEU A 90 -2.50 17.57 -13.14
CA LEU A 90 -3.26 16.59 -12.36
C LEU A 90 -2.40 15.98 -11.25
N GLN A 91 -1.15 15.62 -11.55
CA GLN A 91 -0.21 15.10 -10.54
C GLN A 91 -0.01 16.07 -9.37
N ASP A 92 -0.07 17.38 -9.63
CA ASP A 92 0.08 18.42 -8.61
C ASP A 92 -1.21 18.72 -7.83
N LEU A 93 -2.39 18.55 -8.45
CA LEU A 93 -3.67 19.03 -7.92
C LEU A 93 -4.63 17.93 -7.48
N HIS A 94 -4.74 16.86 -8.25
CA HIS A 94 -5.78 15.84 -8.06
C HIS A 94 -5.44 14.53 -8.78
N PHE A 95 -5.47 13.43 -8.03
CA PHE A 95 -5.25 12.10 -8.60
C PHE A 95 -6.46 11.61 -9.40
N VAL A 96 -6.24 11.28 -10.67
CA VAL A 96 -7.17 10.49 -11.50
C VAL A 96 -6.36 9.62 -12.47
N PRO A 97 -6.72 8.34 -12.68
CA PRO A 97 -6.05 7.50 -13.69
C PRO A 97 -6.22 8.07 -15.10
N VAL A 98 -5.17 7.94 -15.92
CA VAL A 98 -5.13 8.53 -17.27
C VAL A 98 -4.84 7.47 -18.32
N ILE A 99 -5.56 7.50 -19.42
CA ILE A 99 -5.23 6.76 -20.64
C ILE A 99 -4.93 7.79 -21.71
N PHE A 100 -3.66 7.91 -22.10
CA PHE A 100 -3.34 8.62 -23.32
C PHE A 100 -3.87 7.86 -24.51
N TYR A 101 -4.76 8.47 -25.29
CA TYR A 101 -5.28 7.93 -26.52
C TYR A 101 -4.82 8.86 -27.65
N SER A 102 -3.72 8.51 -28.33
CA SER A 102 -3.06 9.45 -29.25
C SER A 102 -2.46 8.77 -30.48
N GLY A 103 -2.23 9.54 -31.55
CA GLY A 103 -1.46 9.08 -32.72
C GLY A 103 0.06 9.09 -32.49
N PHE A 104 0.54 9.75 -31.43
CA PHE A 104 1.97 10.01 -31.18
C PHE A 104 2.51 9.28 -29.93
N THR A 105 2.11 8.02 -29.75
CA THR A 105 2.39 7.23 -28.53
C THR A 105 3.87 6.99 -28.24
N ALA A 106 4.74 7.02 -29.25
CA ALA A 106 6.18 6.84 -29.07
C ALA A 106 6.84 7.85 -28.11
N LYS A 107 6.26 9.05 -27.97
CA LYS A 107 6.73 10.08 -27.02
C LYS A 107 6.38 9.78 -25.57
N LEU A 108 5.38 8.95 -25.33
CA LEU A 108 4.77 8.73 -24.02
C LEU A 108 5.29 7.48 -23.30
N THR A 109 6.38 6.87 -23.78
CA THR A 109 6.96 5.68 -23.14
C THR A 109 7.42 5.94 -21.71
N HIS A 110 7.85 7.16 -21.41
CA HIS A 110 8.39 7.55 -20.10
C HIS A 110 7.32 7.78 -19.02
N VAL A 111 6.06 8.01 -19.39
CA VAL A 111 4.96 8.24 -18.43
C VAL A 111 4.16 6.97 -18.12
N GLN A 112 4.46 5.84 -18.79
CA GLN A 112 3.72 4.60 -18.59
C GLN A 112 3.84 4.08 -17.16
N ALA A 113 2.69 3.79 -16.56
CA ALA A 113 2.57 3.25 -15.22
C ALA A 113 1.30 2.38 -15.12
N PRO A 114 1.08 1.62 -14.03
CA PRO A 114 -0.15 0.86 -13.84
C PRO A 114 -1.44 1.71 -13.94
N ILE A 115 -1.34 3.00 -13.62
CA ILE A 115 -2.44 3.99 -13.60
C ILE A 115 -2.39 5.02 -14.74
N VAL A 116 -1.32 4.99 -15.55
CA VAL A 116 -1.14 5.85 -16.74
C VAL A 116 -0.83 4.95 -17.93
N LYS A 117 -1.82 4.76 -18.79
CA LYS A 117 -1.72 3.88 -19.97
C LYS A 117 -1.59 4.71 -21.24
N VAL A 118 -1.05 4.11 -22.29
CA VAL A 118 -0.86 4.75 -23.59
C VAL A 118 -1.40 3.80 -24.66
N VAL A 119 -2.34 4.30 -25.47
CA VAL A 119 -3.05 3.57 -26.52
C VAL A 119 -2.97 4.37 -27.81
N THR A 120 -2.70 3.68 -28.93
CA THR A 120 -2.56 4.34 -30.23
C THR A 120 -3.93 4.53 -30.88
N LYS A 121 -4.24 5.75 -31.36
CA LYS A 121 -5.45 6.03 -32.13
C LYS A 121 -5.48 5.18 -33.40
N GLY A 122 -6.65 4.63 -33.74
CA GLY A 122 -6.82 3.74 -34.89
C GLY A 122 -6.74 2.24 -34.58
N ASN A 123 -6.27 1.86 -33.39
CA ASN A 123 -6.33 0.46 -32.93
C ASN A 123 -7.72 0.04 -32.38
N GLY A 124 -8.70 0.95 -32.42
CA GLY A 124 -10.11 0.69 -32.10
C GLY A 124 -10.45 0.62 -30.60
N ALA A 125 -11.71 0.28 -30.31
CA ALA A 125 -12.30 0.21 -28.97
C ALA A 125 -11.60 -0.78 -28.03
N THR A 126 -11.08 -1.87 -28.59
CA THR A 126 -10.55 -3.00 -27.83
C THR A 126 -9.35 -2.60 -26.97
N GLU A 127 -8.38 -1.87 -27.53
CA GLU A 127 -7.18 -1.48 -26.77
C GLU A 127 -7.49 -0.43 -25.71
N LEU A 128 -8.38 0.53 -26.00
CA LEU A 128 -8.81 1.53 -25.03
C LEU A 128 -9.48 0.85 -23.82
N ARG A 129 -10.39 -0.09 -24.08
CA ARG A 129 -11.08 -0.88 -23.03
C ARG A 129 -10.11 -1.77 -22.26
N GLN A 130 -9.14 -2.39 -22.94
CA GLN A 130 -8.10 -3.19 -22.28
C GLN A 130 -7.24 -2.33 -21.35
N ALA A 131 -6.82 -1.14 -21.78
CA ALA A 131 -6.10 -0.21 -20.92
C ALA A 131 -6.92 0.21 -19.70
N ALA A 132 -8.22 0.50 -19.89
CA ALA A 132 -9.12 0.80 -18.79
C ALA A 132 -9.29 -0.39 -17.84
N ARG A 133 -9.41 -1.62 -18.37
CA ARG A 133 -9.49 -2.86 -17.58
C ARG A 133 -8.25 -3.06 -16.73
N GLU A 134 -7.05 -2.91 -17.30
CA GLU A 134 -5.79 -3.03 -16.56
C GLU A 134 -5.69 -2.00 -15.43
N ILE A 135 -6.14 -0.76 -15.66
CA ILE A 135 -6.23 0.26 -14.60
C ILE A 135 -7.20 -0.21 -13.50
N HIS A 136 -8.36 -0.75 -13.86
CA HIS A 136 -9.34 -1.25 -12.89
C HIS A 136 -8.79 -2.40 -12.05
N GLU A 137 -8.06 -3.33 -12.67
CA GLU A 137 -7.47 -4.51 -12.04
C GLU A 137 -6.40 -4.15 -10.99
N THR A 138 -5.80 -2.96 -11.06
CA THR A 138 -4.94 -2.45 -9.97
C THR A 138 -5.69 -2.31 -8.64
N GLY A 139 -7.03 -2.20 -8.68
CA GLY A 139 -7.85 -1.97 -7.51
C GLY A 139 -7.86 -0.52 -7.00
N ILE A 140 -6.96 0.35 -7.49
CA ILE A 140 -6.84 1.75 -7.06
C ILE A 140 -8.13 2.54 -7.31
N PRO A 141 -8.77 2.49 -8.50
CA PRO A 141 -10.00 3.26 -8.72
C PRO A 141 -11.12 2.86 -7.74
N ARG A 142 -11.22 1.56 -7.44
CA ARG A 142 -12.19 1.03 -6.46
C ARG A 142 -11.87 1.48 -5.04
N LEU A 143 -10.59 1.50 -4.66
CA LEU A 143 -10.15 2.01 -3.36
C LEU A 143 -10.59 3.46 -3.14
N LEU A 144 -10.30 4.32 -4.12
CA LEU A 144 -10.59 5.75 -4.04
C LEU A 144 -12.09 6.01 -3.91
N ARG A 145 -12.90 5.38 -4.77
CA ARG A 145 -14.35 5.43 -4.67
C ARG A 145 -14.85 4.97 -3.30
N HIS A 146 -14.31 3.85 -2.80
CA HIS A 146 -14.71 3.36 -1.50
C HIS A 146 -14.37 4.35 -0.38
N VAL A 147 -13.18 4.95 -0.39
CA VAL A 147 -12.77 5.97 0.59
C VAL A 147 -13.77 7.12 0.63
N GLU A 148 -14.10 7.69 -0.53
CA GLU A 148 -15.07 8.78 -0.66
C GLU A 148 -16.45 8.38 -0.16
N GLU A 149 -16.97 7.23 -0.59
CA GLU A 149 -18.29 6.75 -0.23
C GLU A 149 -18.38 6.43 1.26
N TYR A 150 -17.35 5.80 1.81
CA TYR A 150 -17.24 5.46 3.22
C TYR A 150 -17.22 6.71 4.10
N GLN A 151 -16.41 7.71 3.73
CA GLN A 151 -16.37 9.01 4.40
C GLN A 151 -17.73 9.70 4.38
N ARG A 152 -18.33 9.83 3.19
CA ARG A 152 -19.65 10.45 3.00
C ARG A 152 -20.72 9.74 3.84
N ALA A 153 -20.78 8.40 3.75
CA ALA A 153 -21.76 7.61 4.48
C ALA A 153 -21.54 7.73 5.99
N TYR A 154 -20.32 7.69 6.48
CA TYR A 154 -20.06 7.84 7.90
C TYR A 154 -20.49 9.23 8.41
N LEU A 155 -20.14 10.31 7.70
CA LEU A 155 -20.50 11.66 8.12
C LEU A 155 -22.00 11.91 8.06
N TRP A 156 -22.66 11.61 6.93
CA TRP A 156 -24.09 11.91 6.76
C TRP A 156 -25.00 10.87 7.38
N ASP A 157 -24.67 9.58 7.22
CA ASP A 157 -25.54 8.50 7.64
C ASP A 157 -25.29 8.03 9.08
N THR A 158 -24.17 8.44 9.70
CA THR A 158 -23.88 8.14 11.12
C THR A 158 -23.79 9.42 11.95
N ILE A 159 -22.75 10.25 11.75
CA ILE A 159 -22.49 11.42 12.61
C ILE A 159 -23.65 12.40 12.62
N TYR A 160 -24.13 12.80 11.43
CA TYR A 160 -25.20 13.79 11.33
C TYR A 160 -26.52 13.30 11.96
N LYS A 161 -26.87 12.02 11.76
CA LYS A 161 -28.09 11.43 12.34
C LYS A 161 -28.02 11.30 13.86
N GLN A 162 -26.82 11.16 14.42
CA GLN A 162 -26.57 11.03 15.86
C GLN A 162 -26.01 12.32 16.47
N TRP A 163 -26.14 13.46 15.78
CA TRP A 163 -25.45 14.68 16.18
C TRP A 163 -25.82 15.18 17.59
N ALA A 164 -27.07 14.94 18.01
CA ALA A 164 -27.53 15.31 19.33
C ALA A 164 -26.73 14.63 20.46
N ASP A 165 -26.38 13.36 20.27
CA ASP A 165 -25.59 12.58 21.24
C ASP A 165 -24.10 12.92 21.10
N VAL A 166 -23.60 12.98 19.86
CA VAL A 166 -22.18 13.29 19.58
C VAL A 166 -21.77 14.62 20.20
N ARG A 167 -22.59 15.66 20.07
CA ARG A 167 -22.25 16.99 20.60
C ARG A 167 -22.24 17.08 22.13
N GLU A 168 -22.92 16.16 22.84
CA GLU A 168 -22.92 16.15 24.32
C GLU A 168 -21.57 15.68 24.87
N ASP A 169 -20.90 14.78 24.16
CA ASP A 169 -19.59 14.24 24.53
C ASP A 169 -18.40 15.04 23.99
N LEU A 170 -18.61 15.90 22.98
CA LEU A 170 -17.55 16.72 22.39
C LEU A 170 -17.18 17.88 23.31
N ARG A 171 -15.89 17.98 23.64
CA ARG A 171 -15.39 19.06 24.47
C ARG A 171 -15.28 20.37 23.69
N SER A 172 -15.85 21.44 24.27
CA SER A 172 -15.82 22.77 23.65
C SER A 172 -14.41 23.37 23.51
N ASP A 173 -13.43 22.90 24.31
CA ASP A 173 -12.05 23.35 24.28
C ASP A 173 -11.13 22.53 23.33
N HIS A 174 -11.66 21.48 22.68
CA HIS A 174 -10.91 20.61 21.75
C HIS A 174 -11.63 20.51 20.39
N PRO A 175 -11.51 21.52 19.50
CA PRO A 175 -12.30 21.61 18.27
C PRO A 175 -12.04 20.49 17.24
N TYR A 176 -11.01 19.67 17.44
CA TYR A 176 -10.58 18.62 16.51
C TYR A 176 -11.01 17.20 16.92
N GLU A 177 -11.76 17.01 18.00
CA GLU A 177 -12.21 15.68 18.46
C GLU A 177 -13.02 14.93 17.38
N LEU A 178 -13.89 15.63 16.66
CA LEU A 178 -14.64 15.04 15.55
C LEU A 178 -13.70 14.60 14.40
N ALA A 179 -12.65 15.38 14.12
CA ALA A 179 -11.66 15.02 13.12
C ALA A 179 -10.86 13.76 13.54
N TYR A 180 -10.53 13.62 14.82
CA TYR A 180 -9.90 12.40 15.36
C TYR A 180 -10.82 11.19 15.27
N LEU A 181 -12.12 11.35 15.54
CA LEU A 181 -13.09 10.26 15.39
C LEU A 181 -13.20 9.81 13.93
N LEU A 182 -13.31 10.78 13.02
CA LEU A 182 -13.37 10.53 11.58
C LEU A 182 -12.11 9.81 11.08
N SER A 183 -10.92 10.30 11.44
CA SER A 183 -9.65 9.71 11.00
C SER A 183 -9.52 8.25 11.46
N ARG A 184 -9.85 7.95 12.72
CA ARG A 184 -9.85 6.57 13.24
C ARG A 184 -10.86 5.69 12.52
N ARG A 185 -12.02 6.23 12.16
CA ARG A 185 -13.05 5.47 11.45
C ARG A 185 -12.62 5.14 10.04
N ILE A 186 -12.08 6.12 9.30
CA ILE A 186 -11.55 5.92 7.94
C ILE A 186 -10.40 4.90 7.98
N SER A 187 -9.44 5.07 8.89
CA SER A 187 -8.32 4.15 9.08
C SER A 187 -8.83 2.72 9.33
N SER A 188 -9.78 2.54 10.26
CA SER A 188 -10.37 1.22 10.52
C SER A 188 -11.16 0.64 9.33
N GLY A 189 -11.79 1.48 8.51
CA GLY A 189 -12.44 1.07 7.28
C GLY A 189 -11.42 0.53 6.29
N LEU A 190 -10.37 1.31 6.02
CA LEU A 190 -9.31 0.98 5.08
C LEU A 190 -8.56 -0.31 5.42
N SER A 191 -8.20 -0.53 6.69
CA SER A 191 -7.51 -1.75 7.11
C SER A 191 -8.33 -3.02 6.88
N LYS A 192 -9.66 -2.95 6.84
CA LYS A 192 -10.51 -4.13 6.57
C LYS A 192 -10.59 -4.47 5.08
N ILE A 193 -10.56 -3.46 4.21
CA ILE A 193 -10.65 -3.63 2.75
C ILE A 193 -9.38 -4.29 2.23
N ALA A 194 -8.21 -3.82 2.70
CA ALA A 194 -6.91 -4.40 2.35
C ALA A 194 -6.87 -5.90 2.61
N ILE A 195 -7.47 -6.33 3.73
CA ILE A 195 -7.41 -7.73 4.18
C ILE A 195 -8.47 -8.62 3.52
N LYS A 196 -9.67 -8.14 3.14
CA LYS A 196 -10.79 -9.07 2.81
C LYS A 196 -11.43 -8.91 1.44
N ASP A 197 -11.46 -7.69 0.89
CA ASP A 197 -12.34 -7.40 -0.26
C ASP A 197 -11.62 -7.42 -1.61
N TYR A 198 -10.28 -7.31 -1.63
CA TYR A 198 -9.52 -7.39 -2.89
C TYR A 198 -9.36 -8.82 -3.40
N SER A 199 -9.24 -9.81 -2.50
CA SER A 199 -9.03 -11.22 -2.85
C SER A 199 -10.32 -12.02 -2.99
N GLY A 200 -11.44 -11.52 -2.45
CA GLY A 200 -12.71 -12.26 -2.38
C GLY A 200 -12.65 -13.51 -1.50
N ASP A 201 -11.56 -13.71 -0.75
CA ASP A 201 -11.30 -14.90 0.06
C ASP A 201 -11.54 -14.62 1.56
N PRO A 202 -12.55 -15.25 2.19
CA PRO A 202 -12.79 -15.12 3.63
C PRO A 202 -11.68 -15.71 4.52
N GLN A 203 -10.72 -16.47 3.97
CA GLN A 203 -9.49 -16.92 4.65
C GLN A 203 -8.26 -16.10 4.24
N ALA A 204 -8.44 -14.85 3.81
CA ALA A 204 -7.40 -14.00 3.26
C ALA A 204 -6.01 -14.22 3.89
N THR A 205 -5.12 -14.75 3.05
CA THR A 205 -3.69 -14.83 3.32
C THR A 205 -3.10 -13.43 3.21
N VAL A 206 -2.21 -13.09 4.14
CA VAL A 206 -1.53 -11.80 4.13
C VAL A 206 -0.48 -11.80 3.01
N VAL A 207 -0.47 -10.76 2.18
CA VAL A 207 0.58 -10.56 1.18
C VAL A 207 1.77 -9.77 1.78
N PRO A 208 3.01 -9.97 1.30
CA PRO A 208 4.21 -9.33 1.86
C PRO A 208 4.12 -7.81 2.06
N ILE A 209 3.47 -7.09 1.14
CA ILE A 209 3.38 -5.63 1.20
C ILE A 209 2.57 -5.14 2.41
N GLU A 210 1.63 -5.94 2.92
CA GLU A 210 0.82 -5.62 4.10
C GLU A 210 1.62 -5.64 5.42
N TYR A 211 2.83 -6.22 5.42
CA TYR A 211 3.66 -6.23 6.63
C TYR A 211 4.18 -4.85 6.99
N TYR A 212 4.16 -3.90 6.05
CA TYR A 212 4.94 -2.68 6.14
C TYR A 212 4.13 -1.43 5.79
N ILE A 213 4.49 -0.34 6.45
CA ILE A 213 4.20 1.03 6.05
C ILE A 213 5.44 1.55 5.30
N TYR A 214 5.23 1.99 4.05
CA TYR A 214 6.26 2.56 3.19
C TYR A 214 5.68 3.67 2.30
N PRO A 215 6.39 4.81 2.13
CA PRO A 215 7.57 5.22 2.88
C PRO A 215 7.23 5.51 4.34
N LEU A 216 8.25 5.82 5.15
CA LEU A 216 8.02 6.30 6.51
C LEU A 216 7.45 7.73 6.48
N ASP A 217 6.37 7.98 7.22
CA ASP A 217 5.74 9.31 7.32
C ASP A 217 6.68 10.34 7.96
N GLU A 218 7.39 9.92 9.02
CA GLU A 218 8.36 10.76 9.73
C GLU A 218 9.71 10.03 9.86
N PRO A 219 10.56 10.05 8.81
CA PRO A 219 11.83 9.32 8.80
C PRO A 219 12.81 9.73 9.92
N SER A 220 12.64 10.94 10.48
CA SER A 220 13.44 11.45 11.59
C SER A 220 12.97 11.00 12.97
N VAL A 221 11.80 10.35 13.07
CA VAL A 221 11.20 9.95 14.35
C VAL A 221 11.31 8.44 14.53
N VAL A 222 12.12 8.04 15.50
CA VAL A 222 12.28 6.63 15.86
C VAL A 222 11.03 6.11 16.54
N SER A 223 10.42 5.11 15.92
CA SER A 223 9.21 4.43 16.37
C SER A 223 9.40 2.92 16.47
N THR A 224 8.62 2.28 17.35
CA THR A 224 8.57 0.82 17.44
C THR A 224 8.19 0.22 16.08
N GLY A 225 8.90 -0.83 15.66
CA GLY A 225 8.68 -1.48 14.39
C GLY A 225 9.38 -0.82 13.21
N ASN A 226 10.03 0.34 13.37
CA ASN A 226 10.88 0.90 12.31
C ASN A 226 12.05 -0.03 11.99
N ILE A 227 12.40 -0.07 10.71
CA ILE A 227 13.53 -0.82 10.17
C ILE A 227 14.52 0.18 9.56
N TYR A 228 15.78 0.09 9.99
CA TYR A 228 16.87 0.95 9.55
C TYR A 228 18.02 0.12 8.96
N SER A 229 18.76 0.72 8.03
CA SER A 229 20.04 0.22 7.52
C SER A 229 21.18 1.10 8.00
N SER A 230 22.19 0.52 8.66
CA SER A 230 23.43 1.23 9.01
C SER A 230 24.53 1.06 7.97
N GLY A 231 24.18 0.62 6.75
CA GLY A 231 25.13 0.26 5.70
C GLY A 231 25.67 -1.18 5.83
N GLN A 232 26.37 -1.65 4.79
CA GLN A 232 27.02 -2.99 4.74
C GLN A 232 26.18 -4.16 5.31
N ASN A 233 24.92 -4.27 4.87
CA ASN A 233 24.03 -5.38 5.25
C ASN A 233 23.62 -5.42 6.74
N GLU A 234 23.80 -4.33 7.47
CA GLU A 234 23.37 -4.23 8.85
C GLU A 234 21.99 -3.60 8.94
N ILE A 235 20.96 -4.46 9.03
CA ILE A 235 19.57 -4.05 9.14
C ILE A 235 19.10 -4.23 10.59
N TRP A 236 18.41 -3.23 11.12
CA TRP A 236 18.01 -3.16 12.53
C TRP A 236 16.51 -2.89 12.65
N LEU A 237 15.82 -3.73 13.41
CA LEU A 237 14.41 -3.56 13.77
C LEU A 237 14.28 -3.00 15.18
N VAL A 238 13.61 -1.85 15.32
CA VAL A 238 13.35 -1.23 16.62
C VAL A 238 12.24 -1.97 17.37
N VAL A 239 12.52 -2.40 18.60
CA VAL A 239 11.56 -3.11 19.47
C VAL A 239 11.31 -2.41 20.80
N THR A 240 11.90 -1.23 21.00
CA THR A 240 11.61 -0.37 22.16
C THR A 240 10.11 -0.06 22.19
N PRO A 241 9.41 -0.22 23.32
CA PRO A 241 7.98 0.07 23.42
C PRO A 241 7.62 1.51 23.02
N ALA A 242 6.50 1.68 22.32
CA ALA A 242 6.09 2.98 21.78
C ALA A 242 5.88 4.04 22.89
N CYS A 243 5.43 3.61 24.08
CA CYS A 243 5.23 4.50 25.23
C CYS A 243 6.53 5.12 25.77
N ASP A 244 7.67 4.46 25.58
CA ASP A 244 8.98 4.95 26.01
C ASP A 244 9.55 5.95 25.00
N LEU A 245 9.32 5.71 23.70
CA LEU A 245 9.73 6.60 22.59
C LEU A 245 8.91 7.90 22.54
N ALA A 246 7.59 7.82 22.72
CA ALA A 246 6.66 8.95 22.55
C ALA A 246 6.90 10.16 23.48
N ARG A 247 7.72 10.00 24.53
CA ARG A 247 8.03 11.06 25.49
C ARG A 247 9.48 11.54 25.42
N LYS A 248 10.27 11.09 24.42
CA LYS A 248 11.74 11.23 24.41
C LYS A 248 12.38 10.84 25.75
N LYS A 249 11.79 9.84 26.42
CA LYS A 249 12.24 9.35 27.73
C LYS A 249 13.29 8.27 27.62
N ALA A 250 13.40 7.67 26.44
CA ALA A 250 14.39 6.65 26.16
C ALA A 250 15.66 7.34 25.66
N ASP A 251 16.67 7.45 26.54
CA ASP A 251 18.03 7.82 26.13
C ASP A 251 18.59 6.77 25.15
N ARG A 252 18.14 5.51 25.31
CA ARG A 252 18.57 4.36 24.53
C ARG A 252 17.42 3.64 23.86
N VAL A 253 17.66 3.25 22.61
CA VAL A 253 16.73 2.50 21.77
C VAL A 253 17.26 1.08 21.59
N LEU A 254 16.47 0.11 22.02
CA LEU A 254 16.69 -1.31 21.78
C LEU A 254 16.24 -1.69 20.36
N ALA A 255 17.16 -2.31 19.63
CA ALA A 255 16.92 -2.88 18.31
C ALA A 255 17.48 -4.29 18.19
N ILE A 256 16.94 -5.02 17.21
CA ILE A 256 17.30 -6.40 16.91
C ILE A 256 17.86 -6.44 15.49
N ARG A 257 18.99 -7.14 15.31
CA ARG A 257 19.56 -7.33 13.98
C ARG A 257 18.68 -8.23 13.12
N CYS A 258 18.50 -7.82 11.88
CA CYS A 258 17.84 -8.56 10.82
C CYS A 258 18.89 -9.01 9.81
N TYR A 259 18.91 -10.31 9.53
CA TYR A 259 19.83 -10.90 8.57
C TYR A 259 19.11 -11.20 7.26
N PRO A 260 19.67 -10.84 6.11
CA PRO A 260 19.27 -11.39 4.83
C PRO A 260 19.10 -12.90 4.88
N VAL A 261 17.95 -13.38 4.40
CA VAL A 261 17.66 -14.82 4.32
C VAL A 261 18.71 -15.56 3.49
N ASP A 262 19.32 -14.86 2.54
CA ASP A 262 20.36 -15.41 1.68
C ASP A 262 21.64 -15.82 2.40
N GLU A 263 21.92 -15.26 3.58
CA GLU A 263 23.07 -15.64 4.41
C GLU A 263 22.92 -17.05 5.03
N PHE A 264 21.71 -17.62 5.03
CA PHE A 264 21.45 -18.95 5.58
C PHE A 264 21.46 -20.04 4.50
N LYS A 265 21.91 -21.25 4.87
CA LYS A 265 21.84 -22.45 4.00
C LYS A 265 20.39 -22.72 3.55
N GLN A 266 20.20 -23.13 2.30
CA GLN A 266 18.90 -23.32 1.66
C GLN A 266 17.92 -24.19 2.46
N ASN A 267 18.39 -25.30 3.05
CA ASN A 267 17.58 -26.18 3.89
C ASN A 267 17.08 -25.53 5.19
N LYS A 268 17.73 -24.46 5.65
CA LYS A 268 17.26 -23.66 6.80
C LYS A 268 16.25 -22.60 6.37
N ARG A 269 16.36 -22.04 5.15
CA ARG A 269 15.48 -20.98 4.62
C ARG A 269 14.00 -21.40 4.61
N ALA A 270 13.70 -22.56 4.01
CA ALA A 270 12.34 -23.08 3.94
C ALA A 270 11.68 -23.24 5.33
N ALA A 271 12.48 -23.63 6.33
CA ALA A 271 11.99 -23.77 7.69
C ALA A 271 11.81 -22.42 8.42
N PHE A 272 12.56 -21.37 8.05
CA PHE A 272 12.29 -20.02 8.56
C PHE A 272 11.01 -19.44 7.97
N ILE A 273 10.83 -19.57 6.65
CA ILE A 273 9.64 -19.10 5.93
C ILE A 273 8.39 -19.81 6.45
N ALA A 274 8.47 -21.12 6.69
CA ALA A 274 7.38 -21.91 7.27
C ALA A 274 7.17 -21.68 8.79
N GLY A 275 7.95 -20.81 9.45
CA GLY A 275 7.83 -20.53 10.89
C GLY A 275 8.29 -21.66 11.81
N ASN A 276 9.01 -22.66 11.29
CA ASN A 276 9.35 -23.91 11.98
C ASN A 276 10.71 -23.90 12.69
N LYS A 277 11.43 -22.77 12.73
CA LYS A 277 12.78 -22.67 13.34
C LYS A 277 12.79 -22.38 14.84
N GLY A 278 11.64 -22.61 15.47
CA GLY A 278 11.45 -22.34 16.88
C GLY A 278 11.42 -20.85 17.18
N PRO A 279 11.22 -20.50 18.44
CA PRO A 279 10.71 -19.18 18.78
C PRO A 279 11.81 -18.12 18.99
N ARG A 280 13.05 -18.38 18.54
CA ARG A 280 14.17 -17.42 18.46
C ARG A 280 14.13 -16.54 17.23
N TYR A 281 13.70 -17.11 16.11
CA TYR A 281 13.80 -16.49 14.81
C TYR A 281 12.41 -16.12 14.29
N LYS A 282 12.31 -14.98 13.60
CA LYS A 282 11.11 -14.58 12.87
C LYS A 282 11.47 -14.16 11.46
N PHE A 283 10.70 -14.63 10.50
CA PHE A 283 10.84 -14.27 9.10
C PHE A 283 10.02 -13.00 8.83
N LEU A 284 10.61 -12.06 8.09
CA LEU A 284 9.98 -10.88 7.54
C LEU A 284 10.10 -10.95 6.02
N PRO A 285 8.99 -10.94 5.27
CA PRO A 285 9.02 -11.14 3.83
C PRO A 285 9.54 -9.90 3.09
N GLY A 286 10.29 -10.10 2.00
CA GLY A 286 10.78 -9.02 1.16
C GLY A 286 9.71 -8.39 0.26
N THR A 287 9.98 -7.18 -0.20
CA THR A 287 9.20 -6.36 -1.14
C THR A 287 10.16 -5.61 -2.08
N PHE A 288 9.65 -4.67 -2.89
CA PHE A 288 10.50 -3.85 -3.77
C PHE A 288 11.44 -2.89 -3.02
N PHE A 289 11.20 -2.61 -1.75
CA PHE A 289 12.00 -1.69 -0.93
C PHE A 289 12.82 -2.39 0.17
N ILE A 290 12.60 -3.68 0.41
CA ILE A 290 13.35 -4.43 1.42
C ILE A 290 13.47 -5.90 1.01
N GLN A 291 14.62 -6.51 1.23
CA GLN A 291 14.81 -7.93 0.95
C GLN A 291 14.17 -8.85 2.01
N ASP A 292 14.16 -10.16 1.79
CA ASP A 292 13.73 -11.14 2.78
C ASP A 292 14.68 -11.17 3.99
N LEU A 293 14.13 -11.09 5.21
CA LEU A 293 14.91 -10.96 6.44
C LEU A 293 14.55 -12.01 7.51
N ILE A 294 15.54 -12.37 8.30
CA ILE A 294 15.42 -13.13 9.54
C ILE A 294 15.77 -12.22 10.71
N VAL A 295 14.77 -11.93 11.55
CA VAL A 295 14.97 -11.34 12.86
C VAL A 295 15.52 -12.41 13.79
N ASP A 296 16.69 -12.17 14.38
CA ASP A 296 17.29 -13.04 15.38
C ASP A 296 17.17 -12.39 16.76
N PHE A 297 16.25 -12.88 17.59
CA PHE A 297 16.02 -12.31 18.92
C PHE A 297 17.23 -12.38 19.85
N GLN A 298 18.31 -13.12 19.54
CA GLN A 298 19.54 -13.04 20.33
C GLN A 298 20.46 -11.88 19.91
N ALA A 299 20.32 -11.35 18.69
CA ALA A 299 21.18 -10.33 18.13
C ALA A 299 20.68 -8.92 18.49
N ILE A 300 20.60 -8.63 19.79
CA ILE A 300 20.14 -7.35 20.32
C ILE A 300 21.28 -6.32 20.39
N LYS A 301 20.97 -5.06 20.16
CA LYS A 301 21.85 -3.92 20.40
C LYS A 301 21.05 -2.75 20.94
N GLN A 302 21.63 -2.02 21.89
CA GLN A 302 21.12 -0.71 22.30
C GLN A 302 21.95 0.35 21.59
N PHE A 303 21.26 1.32 21.02
CA PHE A 303 21.86 2.52 20.47
C PHE A 303 21.40 3.73 21.27
N GLU A 304 22.19 4.78 21.30
CA GLU A 304 21.72 6.10 21.73
C GLU A 304 20.68 6.60 20.70
N TYR A 305 19.67 7.34 21.16
CA TYR A 305 18.58 7.79 20.28
C TYR A 305 19.11 8.59 19.07
N GLU A 306 20.16 9.38 19.28
CA GLU A 306 20.80 10.23 18.28
C GLU A 306 21.56 9.44 17.18
N GLU A 307 21.83 8.15 17.38
CA GLU A 307 22.48 7.31 16.36
C GLU A 307 21.51 6.91 15.24
N PHE A 308 20.20 6.86 15.51
CA PHE A 308 19.21 6.41 14.52
C PHE A 308 19.01 7.37 13.35
N PRO A 309 18.98 8.70 13.54
CA PRO A 309 18.98 9.66 12.44
C PRO A 309 20.19 9.56 11.50
N LEU A 310 21.27 8.89 11.91
CA LEU A 310 22.46 8.66 11.07
C LEU A 310 22.35 7.39 10.20
N MET A 311 21.35 6.55 10.47
CA MET A 311 21.04 5.35 9.68
C MET A 311 20.03 5.69 8.60
N GLU A 312 19.99 4.87 7.55
CA GLU A 312 19.00 4.99 6.48
C GLU A 312 17.66 4.36 6.92
N PRO A 313 16.58 5.14 7.02
CA PRO A 313 15.25 4.64 7.34
C PRO A 313 14.65 3.91 6.13
N ILE A 314 14.23 2.64 6.30
CA ILE A 314 13.68 1.82 5.22
C ILE A 314 12.15 1.84 5.23
N CYS A 315 11.54 1.29 6.30
CA CYS A 315 10.09 1.14 6.44
C CYS A 315 9.71 0.93 7.91
N GLN A 316 8.43 0.75 8.19
CA GLN A 316 7.93 0.36 9.51
C GLN A 316 7.05 -0.88 9.40
N LEU A 317 7.13 -1.80 10.36
CA LEU A 317 6.13 -2.87 10.48
C LEU A 317 4.74 -2.30 10.80
N ASP A 318 3.74 -2.67 10.01
CA ASP A 318 2.35 -2.29 10.25
C ASP A 318 1.71 -3.16 11.35
N GLN A 319 0.55 -2.74 11.84
CA GLN A 319 -0.30 -3.53 12.73
C GLN A 319 -1.01 -4.62 11.91
N PRO A 320 -1.08 -5.89 12.41
CA PRO A 320 -0.68 -6.35 13.74
C PRO A 320 0.75 -6.93 13.81
N PHE A 321 1.52 -6.87 12.73
CA PHE A 321 2.83 -7.54 12.61
C PHE A 321 3.85 -6.97 13.58
N ARG A 322 3.85 -5.65 13.79
CA ARG A 322 4.66 -4.98 14.81
C ARG A 322 4.40 -5.54 16.21
N GLU A 323 3.14 -5.61 16.61
CA GLU A 323 2.75 -6.14 17.93
C GLU A 323 3.13 -7.62 18.06
N SER A 324 2.91 -8.40 17.00
CA SER A 324 3.29 -9.82 16.95
C SER A 324 4.79 -10.03 17.16
N ILE A 325 5.65 -9.22 16.53
CA ILE A 325 7.09 -9.29 16.73
C ILE A 325 7.48 -8.89 18.15
N CYS A 326 6.93 -7.80 18.68
CA CYS A 326 7.22 -7.35 20.05
C CYS A 326 6.81 -8.41 21.08
N LEU A 327 5.64 -9.03 20.91
CA LEU A 327 5.18 -10.14 21.75
C LEU A 327 6.08 -11.36 21.62
N ALA A 328 6.49 -11.72 20.41
CA ALA A 328 7.39 -12.85 20.18
C ALA A 328 8.77 -12.63 20.81
N PHE A 329 9.30 -11.40 20.74
CA PHE A 329 10.53 -10.99 21.40
C PHE A 329 10.40 -11.07 22.92
N GLY A 330 9.33 -10.50 23.49
CA GLY A 330 9.04 -10.60 24.93
C GLY A 330 8.98 -12.05 25.40
N ASN A 331 8.19 -12.88 24.71
CA ASN A 331 8.07 -14.32 24.97
C ASN A 331 9.37 -15.11 24.78
N TYR A 332 10.33 -14.57 24.03
CA TYR A 332 11.65 -15.18 23.90
C TYR A 332 12.52 -14.92 25.13
N TYR A 333 12.54 -13.69 25.62
CA TYR A 333 13.35 -13.29 26.76
C TYR A 333 12.75 -13.67 28.12
N THR A 334 11.42 -13.81 28.21
CA THR A 334 10.75 -14.21 29.46
C THR A 334 10.64 -15.72 29.64
N ARG A 335 11.25 -16.53 28.78
CA ARG A 335 11.20 -17.99 28.93
C ARG A 335 11.86 -18.43 30.22
N LEU A 336 11.05 -19.06 31.07
CA LEU A 336 11.56 -19.89 32.14
C LEU A 336 12.02 -21.20 31.51
N GLY A 337 13.33 -21.46 31.55
CA GLY A 337 13.86 -22.74 31.11
C GLY A 337 13.28 -23.87 31.95
N THR A 338 12.76 -24.91 31.30
CA THR A 338 12.45 -26.16 31.98
C THR A 338 13.75 -26.94 32.13
N PRO A 339 14.14 -27.37 33.34
CA PRO A 339 15.29 -28.23 33.53
C PRO A 339 15.15 -29.48 32.66
N ASP A 340 16.18 -29.81 31.89
CA ASP A 340 16.15 -31.03 31.10
C ASP A 340 16.45 -32.23 32.00
N LEU A 341 15.72 -33.33 31.79
CA LEU A 341 16.01 -34.57 32.48
C LEU A 341 17.33 -35.13 31.95
N ASP A 342 18.15 -35.71 32.83
CA ASP A 342 19.34 -36.42 32.39
C ASP A 342 18.95 -37.64 31.53
N ASP A 343 19.87 -38.08 30.68
CA ASP A 343 19.59 -39.15 29.72
C ASP A 343 19.23 -40.47 30.40
N ALA A 344 19.77 -40.75 31.59
CA ALA A 344 19.43 -41.96 32.34
C ALA A 344 17.99 -41.89 32.87
N SER A 345 17.57 -40.73 33.40
CA SER A 345 16.18 -40.49 33.78
C SER A 345 15.23 -40.60 32.58
N LYS A 346 15.59 -40.04 31.42
CA LYS A 346 14.78 -40.16 30.19
C LYS A 346 14.63 -41.62 29.76
N GLN A 347 15.71 -42.42 29.79
CA GLN A 347 15.67 -43.85 29.47
C GLN A 347 14.82 -44.65 30.46
N LEU A 348 14.94 -44.35 31.76
CA LEU A 348 14.13 -44.99 32.80
C LEU A 348 12.65 -44.69 32.62
N ILE A 349 12.30 -43.44 32.30
CA ILE A 349 10.91 -43.06 32.02
C ILE A 349 10.40 -43.77 30.78
N ALA A 350 11.17 -43.78 29.67
CA ALA A 350 10.79 -44.48 28.45
C ALA A 350 10.51 -45.97 28.66
N LYS A 351 11.32 -46.63 29.51
CA LYS A 351 11.09 -48.01 29.98
C LYS A 351 9.77 -48.14 30.75
N ARG A 352 9.51 -47.24 31.70
CA ARG A 352 8.26 -47.24 32.51
C ARG A 352 7.02 -47.00 31.66
N THR A 353 7.11 -46.16 30.64
CA THR A 353 5.98 -45.78 29.79
C THR A 353 5.82 -46.64 28.54
N GLY A 354 6.67 -47.67 28.35
CA GLY A 354 6.60 -48.56 27.18
C GLY A 354 6.91 -47.88 25.84
N THR A 355 7.56 -46.71 25.86
CA THR A 355 7.93 -45.92 24.66
C THR A 355 9.36 -46.16 24.21
N GLU A 356 10.01 -47.25 24.65
CA GLU A 356 11.28 -47.67 24.10
C GLU A 356 11.13 -47.90 22.58
N LYS A 357 11.79 -47.04 21.80
CA LYS A 357 11.97 -47.30 20.37
C LYS A 357 12.87 -48.53 20.24
N THR A 358 12.28 -49.68 19.92
CA THR A 358 13.02 -50.85 19.44
C THR A 358 13.84 -50.40 18.23
N LYS A 359 15.17 -50.33 18.41
CA LYS A 359 16.09 -50.20 17.28
C LYS A 359 15.85 -51.40 16.38
N LYS A 360 15.22 -51.19 15.22
CA LYS A 360 15.16 -52.18 14.14
C LYS A 360 16.62 -52.51 13.76
N SER A 361 16.98 -53.78 13.91
CA SER A 361 18.22 -54.38 13.41
C SER A 361 18.23 -54.41 11.89
#